data_AF-A0AAU4VWE6-F1
#
_entry.id   AF-A0AAU4VWE6-F1
#
_cell.length_a   1.000
_cell.length_b   1.000
_cell.length_c   1.000
_cell.angle_alpha   90.00
_cell.angle_beta   90.00
_cell.angle_gamma   90.00
#
_symmetry.space_group_name_H-M   'P 1'
#
loop_
_entity.id
_entity.type
_entity.pdbx_description
1 polymer ?
#
loop_
_entity_poly.entity_id
_entity_poly.type
_entity_poly.pdbx_seq_one_letter_code
_entity_poly.pdbx_strand_id
1 'polypeptide(L)'
;MNHEDSEDALVLEAREMLATGQGEEEVFAELAARTGEWDACALALCLALGVPRPDAELRIREVRPLFDEFEVGEEDLVAMFLACGHVFVVDRVLDGRGERICDLLWTAACARGGFPGGMIPWFRTGELTKIFLLFAQTRFRDGRGSASEFWAAMVTAGELLATEDGLDQVEVTAGLEHCRAQATFFGTGSQVHP
;
A
#
# COMPACT_ATOMS: atom_id res chain seq x y z
N MET A 1 32.44 -18.39 -4.79
CA MET A 1 31.51 -17.30 -5.13
C MET A 1 30.90 -16.87 -3.82
N ASN A 2 31.08 -15.61 -3.44
CA ASN A 2 30.51 -15.11 -2.19
C ASN A 2 29.00 -14.88 -2.39
N HIS A 3 28.23 -14.94 -1.30
CA HIS A 3 26.78 -14.76 -1.35
C HIS A 3 26.39 -13.38 -1.93
N GLU A 4 27.18 -12.35 -1.64
CA GLU A 4 27.01 -10.98 -2.19
C GLU A 4 27.20 -10.94 -3.71
N ASP A 5 28.22 -11.60 -4.27
CA ASP A 5 28.46 -11.65 -5.72
C ASP A 5 27.30 -12.32 -6.48
N SER A 6 26.63 -13.28 -5.84
CA SER A 6 25.50 -14.01 -6.42
C SER A 6 24.21 -13.20 -6.40
N GLU A 7 24.00 -12.38 -5.37
CA GLU A 7 22.84 -11.51 -5.25
C GLU A 7 22.94 -10.32 -6.21
N ASP A 8 24.10 -9.67 -6.29
CA ASP A 8 24.34 -8.55 -7.22
C ASP A 8 24.11 -8.97 -8.68
N ALA A 9 24.46 -10.21 -9.03
CA ALA A 9 24.18 -10.79 -10.35
C ALA A 9 22.67 -10.91 -10.61
N LEU A 10 21.90 -11.42 -9.65
CA LEU A 10 20.44 -11.52 -9.77
C LEU A 10 19.76 -10.15 -9.86
N VAL A 11 20.25 -9.16 -9.11
CA VAL A 11 19.73 -7.77 -9.16
C VAL A 11 19.97 -7.16 -10.54
N LEU A 12 21.19 -7.33 -11.08
CA LEU A 12 21.53 -6.82 -12.41
C LEU A 12 20.65 -7.45 -13.48
N GLU A 13 20.48 -8.77 -13.43
CA GLU A 13 19.66 -9.51 -14.37
C GLU A 13 18.19 -9.12 -14.30
N ALA A 14 17.62 -9.02 -13.10
CA ALA A 14 16.25 -8.52 -12.91
C ALA A 14 16.06 -7.12 -13.52
N ARG A 15 17.04 -6.22 -13.37
CA ARG A 15 17.00 -4.89 -14.00
C ARG A 15 17.01 -4.96 -15.51
N GLU A 16 17.83 -5.83 -16.09
CA GLU A 16 17.89 -6.02 -17.54
C GLU A 16 16.55 -6.52 -18.09
N MET A 17 15.96 -7.53 -17.46
CA MET A 17 14.65 -8.07 -17.83
C MET A 17 13.53 -7.02 -17.74
N LEU A 18 13.47 -6.28 -16.63
CA LEU A 18 12.53 -5.15 -16.47
C LEU A 18 12.75 -4.08 -17.53
N ALA A 19 14.00 -3.78 -17.89
CA ALA A 19 14.32 -2.79 -18.93
C ALA A 19 13.87 -3.24 -20.33
N THR A 20 13.76 -4.54 -20.58
CA THR A 20 13.16 -5.09 -21.82
C THR A 20 11.62 -5.08 -21.82
N GLY A 21 10.99 -4.69 -20.71
CA GLY A 21 9.54 -4.54 -20.58
C GLY A 21 8.82 -5.78 -20.02
N GLN A 22 9.55 -6.77 -19.49
CA GLN A 22 8.94 -7.88 -18.76
C GLN A 22 8.26 -7.38 -17.48
N GLY A 23 7.15 -8.03 -17.11
CA GLY A 23 6.42 -7.72 -15.89
C GLY A 23 7.12 -8.26 -14.64
N GLU A 24 6.89 -7.64 -13.48
CA GLU A 24 7.50 -8.04 -12.19
C GLU A 24 7.28 -9.53 -11.87
N GLU A 25 6.05 -10.02 -12.06
CA GLU A 25 5.68 -11.42 -11.84
C GLU A 25 6.47 -12.37 -12.76
N GLU A 26 6.60 -12.01 -14.04
CA GLU A 26 7.33 -12.78 -15.05
C GLU A 26 8.84 -12.83 -14.73
N VAL A 27 9.42 -11.68 -14.37
CA VAL A 27 10.83 -11.59 -13.97
C VAL A 27 11.10 -12.46 -12.74
N PHE A 28 10.23 -12.38 -11.73
CA PHE A 28 10.37 -13.24 -10.55
C PHE A 28 10.30 -14.73 -10.93
N ALA A 29 9.27 -15.13 -11.68
CA ALA A 29 9.04 -16.54 -12.00
C ALA A 29 10.20 -17.13 -12.80
N GLU A 30 10.73 -16.40 -13.78
CA GLU A 30 11.86 -16.85 -14.60
C GLU A 30 13.15 -16.96 -13.78
N LEU A 31 13.45 -16.00 -12.90
CA LEU A 31 14.62 -16.08 -12.01
C LEU A 31 14.49 -17.25 -11.02
N ALA A 32 13.31 -17.41 -10.43
CA ALA A 32 13.00 -18.46 -9.46
C ALA A 32 13.10 -19.86 -10.09
N ALA A 33 12.55 -20.06 -11.30
CA ALA A 33 12.56 -21.35 -11.98
C ALA A 33 13.98 -21.84 -12.32
N ARG A 34 14.91 -20.91 -12.58
CA ARG A 34 16.31 -21.25 -12.91
C ARG A 34 17.17 -21.52 -11.70
N THR A 35 16.91 -20.84 -10.59
CA THR A 35 17.77 -20.88 -9.39
C THR A 35 17.24 -21.80 -8.30
N GLY A 36 15.92 -21.92 -8.17
CA GLY A 36 15.25 -22.54 -7.02
C GLY A 36 15.29 -21.70 -5.73
N GLU A 37 15.89 -20.51 -5.76
CA GLU A 37 16.15 -19.68 -4.57
C GLU A 37 15.13 -18.54 -4.47
N TRP A 38 13.88 -18.86 -4.15
CA TRP A 38 12.75 -17.90 -4.21
C TRP A 38 12.94 -16.67 -3.31
N ASP A 39 13.45 -16.84 -2.09
CA ASP A 39 13.76 -15.75 -1.17
C ASP A 39 14.76 -14.75 -1.82
N ALA A 40 15.81 -15.28 -2.45
CA ALA A 40 16.85 -14.46 -3.10
C ALA A 40 16.34 -13.77 -4.36
N CYS A 41 15.51 -14.45 -5.16
CA CYS A 41 14.88 -13.86 -6.34
C CYS A 41 13.90 -12.73 -5.99
N ALA A 42 13.08 -12.92 -4.95
CA ALA A 42 12.16 -11.88 -4.47
C ALA A 42 12.92 -10.65 -3.97
N LEU A 43 14.02 -10.86 -3.23
CA LEU A 43 14.88 -9.77 -2.75
C LEU A 43 15.56 -9.05 -3.91
N ALA A 44 16.14 -9.80 -4.85
CA ALA A 44 16.80 -9.23 -6.01
C ALA A 44 15.86 -8.37 -6.86
N LEU A 45 14.62 -8.84 -7.09
CA LEU A 45 13.61 -8.08 -7.80
C LEU A 45 13.19 -6.80 -7.04
N CYS A 46 12.98 -6.88 -5.71
CA CYS A 46 12.71 -5.69 -4.89
C CYS A 46 13.80 -4.62 -5.04
N LEU A 47 15.07 -5.03 -4.97
CA LEU A 47 16.22 -4.13 -5.11
C LEU A 47 16.38 -3.59 -6.54
N ALA A 48 16.01 -4.40 -7.54
CA ALA A 48 16.00 -3.99 -8.95
C ALA A 48 14.97 -2.87 -9.18
N LEU A 49 13.79 -2.99 -8.57
CA LEU A 49 12.72 -1.98 -8.60
C LEU A 49 13.02 -0.74 -7.74
N GLY A 50 14.02 -0.81 -6.86
CA GLY A 50 14.45 0.29 -6.00
C GLY A 50 13.78 0.32 -4.62
N VAL A 51 13.16 -0.78 -4.20
CA VAL A 51 12.69 -0.93 -2.81
C VAL A 51 13.91 -0.98 -1.87
N PRO A 52 13.94 -0.20 -0.78
CA PRO A 52 15.03 -0.27 0.19
C PRO A 52 15.18 -1.67 0.79
N ARG A 53 16.42 -2.16 0.94
CA ARG A 53 16.71 -3.51 1.45
C ARG A 53 15.96 -3.85 2.75
N PRO A 54 15.98 -3.01 3.81
CA PRO A 54 15.31 -3.35 5.06
C PRO A 54 13.80 -3.59 4.88
N ASP A 55 13.17 -2.84 3.97
CA ASP A 55 11.74 -2.96 3.69
C ASP A 55 11.46 -4.21 2.86
N ALA A 56 12.30 -4.49 1.86
CA ALA A 56 12.22 -5.71 1.06
C ALA A 56 12.34 -6.96 1.95
N GLU A 57 13.34 -7.02 2.83
CA GLU A 57 13.56 -8.12 3.76
C GLU A 57 12.39 -8.32 4.72
N LEU A 58 11.80 -7.23 5.23
CA LEU A 58 10.64 -7.30 6.11
C LEU A 58 9.43 -7.90 5.37
N ARG A 59 9.14 -7.40 4.16
CA ARG A 59 8.01 -7.87 3.33
C ARG A 59 8.16 -9.33 2.97
N ILE A 60 9.35 -9.75 2.56
CA ILE A 60 9.66 -11.15 2.23
C ILE A 60 9.46 -12.03 3.47
N ARG A 61 9.94 -11.59 4.63
CA ARG A 61 9.74 -12.34 5.89
C ARG A 61 8.26 -12.56 6.23
N GLU A 62 7.40 -11.59 5.96
CA GLU A 62 5.96 -11.68 6.23
C GLU A 62 5.25 -12.71 5.33
N VAL A 63 5.68 -12.83 4.07
CA VAL A 63 5.11 -13.78 3.10
C VAL A 63 5.83 -15.11 3.04
N ARG A 64 7.02 -15.22 3.63
CA ARG A 64 7.86 -16.42 3.60
C ARG A 64 7.14 -17.72 3.99
N PRO A 65 6.26 -17.75 5.02
CA PRO A 65 5.52 -18.97 5.34
C PRO A 65 4.64 -19.49 4.21
N LEU A 66 4.27 -18.64 3.24
CA LEU A 66 3.50 -19.05 2.06
C LEU A 66 4.36 -19.83 1.06
N PHE A 67 5.68 -19.61 1.02
CA PHE A 67 6.56 -20.34 0.10
C PHE A 67 6.57 -21.84 0.38
N ASP A 68 6.43 -22.23 1.65
CA ASP A 68 6.34 -23.64 2.05
C ASP A 68 5.06 -24.35 1.53
N GLU A 69 4.10 -23.60 0.97
CA GLU A 69 2.85 -24.13 0.41
C GLU A 69 2.94 -24.49 -1.09
N PHE A 70 4.03 -24.13 -1.78
CA PHE A 70 4.19 -24.33 -3.22
C PHE A 70 5.32 -25.31 -3.56
N GLU A 71 5.23 -25.91 -4.75
CA GLU A 71 6.24 -26.82 -5.30
C GLU A 71 7.07 -26.17 -6.42
N VAL A 72 8.22 -26.77 -6.74
CA VAL A 72 9.01 -26.39 -7.91
C VAL A 72 8.17 -26.57 -9.18
N GLY A 73 8.14 -25.55 -10.04
CA GLY A 73 7.24 -25.49 -11.21
C GLY A 73 5.97 -24.66 -10.97
N GLU A 74 5.74 -24.15 -9.76
CA GLU A 74 4.63 -23.27 -9.41
C GLU A 74 5.06 -21.80 -9.23
N GLU A 75 6.19 -21.40 -9.84
CA GLU A 75 6.77 -20.07 -9.65
C GLU A 75 5.82 -18.93 -10.06
N ASP A 76 5.00 -19.15 -11.10
CA ASP A 76 3.96 -18.20 -11.52
C ASP A 76 2.90 -17.97 -10.44
N LEU A 77 2.54 -19.01 -9.68
CA LEU A 77 1.59 -18.88 -8.57
C LEU A 77 2.23 -18.10 -7.41
N VAL A 78 3.48 -18.41 -7.08
CA VAL A 78 4.24 -17.67 -6.07
C VAL A 78 4.36 -16.19 -6.47
N ALA A 79 4.67 -15.90 -7.74
CA ALA A 79 4.74 -14.55 -8.28
C ALA A 79 3.43 -13.78 -8.07
N MET A 80 2.30 -14.40 -8.42
CA MET A 80 0.97 -13.84 -8.22
C MET A 80 0.69 -13.54 -6.73
N PHE A 81 1.07 -14.44 -5.82
CA PHE A 81 0.90 -14.23 -4.38
C PHE A 81 1.79 -13.09 -3.86
N LEU A 82 3.02 -12.95 -4.34
CA LEU A 82 3.92 -11.85 -3.98
C LEU A 82 3.41 -10.50 -4.49
N ALA A 83 2.85 -10.46 -5.70
CA ALA A 83 2.20 -9.27 -6.26
C ALA A 83 0.95 -8.89 -5.44
N CYS A 84 0.11 -9.88 -5.08
CA CYS A 84 -1.05 -9.68 -4.21
C CYS A 84 -0.67 -9.27 -2.78
N GLY A 85 0.46 -9.75 -2.27
CA GLY A 85 1.08 -9.32 -1.01
C GLY A 85 1.81 -7.99 -1.10
N HIS A 86 1.88 -7.39 -2.30
CA HIS A 86 2.46 -6.08 -2.57
C HIS A 86 3.94 -5.98 -2.20
N VAL A 87 4.66 -7.10 -2.32
CA VAL A 87 6.08 -7.20 -1.98
C VAL A 87 6.91 -6.27 -2.87
N PHE A 88 6.59 -6.24 -4.16
CA PHE A 88 7.32 -5.51 -5.20
C PHE A 88 6.92 -4.03 -5.35
N VAL A 89 5.94 -3.54 -4.58
CA VAL A 89 5.49 -2.15 -4.68
C VAL A 89 6.60 -1.19 -4.23
N VAL A 90 6.99 -0.26 -5.09
CA VAL A 90 7.95 0.80 -4.72
C VAL A 90 7.21 1.92 -3.99
N ASP A 91 7.69 2.22 -2.79
CA ASP A 91 7.10 3.27 -1.97
C ASP A 91 7.41 4.64 -2.58
N ARG A 92 6.38 5.45 -2.74
CA ARG A 92 6.54 6.85 -3.15
C ARG A 92 7.06 7.64 -1.98
N VAL A 93 8.15 8.36 -2.20
CA VAL A 93 8.63 9.35 -1.23
C VAL A 93 7.63 10.51 -1.18
N LEU A 94 7.01 10.70 -0.02
CA LEU A 94 6.09 11.79 0.24
C LEU A 94 6.85 12.97 0.83
N ASP A 95 6.39 14.19 0.55
CA ASP A 95 6.84 15.36 1.31
C ASP A 95 6.16 15.39 2.69
N GLY A 96 6.61 16.26 3.59
CA GLY A 96 6.05 16.31 4.96
C GLY A 96 4.54 16.59 5.03
N ARG A 97 3.96 17.18 3.96
CA ARG A 97 2.50 17.33 3.86
C ARG A 97 1.84 16.02 3.44
N GLY A 98 2.38 15.35 2.42
CA GLY A 98 1.94 14.04 1.95
C GLY A 98 2.02 12.98 3.05
N GLU A 99 3.10 12.94 3.81
CA GLU A 99 3.25 12.09 5.01
C GLU A 99 2.11 12.35 6.01
N ARG A 100 1.84 13.63 6.32
CA ARG A 100 0.77 13.99 7.25
C ARG A 100 -0.61 13.59 6.74
N ILE A 101 -0.88 13.72 5.44
CA ILE A 101 -2.13 13.25 4.83
C ILE A 101 -2.21 11.73 4.92
N CYS A 102 -1.11 11.03 4.63
CA CYS A 102 -1.00 9.57 4.73
C CYS A 102 -1.33 9.09 6.14
N ASP A 103 -0.75 9.71 7.18
CA ASP A 103 -1.01 9.39 8.59
C ASP A 103 -2.48 9.60 8.99
N LEU A 104 -3.10 10.68 8.50
CA LEU A 104 -4.51 10.96 8.76
C LEU A 104 -5.42 9.94 8.08
N LEU A 105 -5.12 9.56 6.84
CA LEU A 105 -5.86 8.53 6.13
C LEU A 105 -5.64 7.15 6.77
N TRP A 106 -4.44 6.86 7.25
CA TRP A 106 -4.18 5.63 8.01
C TRP A 106 -4.98 5.61 9.31
N THR A 107 -5.00 6.72 10.04
CA THR A 107 -5.82 6.90 11.25
C THR A 107 -7.30 6.68 10.96
N ALA A 108 -7.82 7.24 9.87
CA ALA A 108 -9.19 6.99 9.43
C ALA A 108 -9.42 5.51 9.12
N ALA A 109 -8.50 4.85 8.41
CA ALA A 109 -8.59 3.42 8.11
C ALA A 109 -8.72 2.57 9.38
N CYS A 110 -7.88 2.83 10.40
CA CYS A 110 -7.94 2.16 11.70
C CYS A 110 -9.25 2.47 12.43
N ALA A 111 -9.67 3.72 12.48
CA ALA A 111 -10.91 4.15 13.13
C ALA A 111 -12.15 3.50 12.51
N ARG A 112 -12.12 3.12 11.24
CA ARG A 112 -13.22 2.39 10.57
C ARG A 112 -13.45 0.97 11.15
N GLY A 113 -12.51 0.42 11.92
CA GLY A 113 -12.68 -0.87 12.60
C GLY A 113 -12.33 -2.10 11.75
N GLY A 114 -11.43 -1.95 10.76
CA GLY A 114 -10.91 -3.07 9.95
C GLY A 114 -9.49 -2.80 9.43
N PHE A 115 -8.74 -3.87 9.16
CA PHE A 115 -7.39 -3.78 8.61
C PHE A 115 -7.44 -3.35 7.13
N PRO A 116 -6.66 -2.34 6.70
CA PRO A 116 -6.72 -1.80 5.34
C PRO A 116 -5.95 -2.64 4.32
N GLY A 117 -5.91 -3.98 4.45
CA GLY A 117 -5.00 -4.85 3.69
C GLY A 117 -4.96 -4.57 2.19
N GLY A 118 -6.13 -4.52 1.52
CA GLY A 118 -6.21 -4.22 0.09
C GLY A 118 -5.93 -2.76 -0.31
N MET A 119 -5.66 -1.86 0.65
CA MET A 119 -5.32 -0.46 0.42
C MET A 119 -3.86 -0.15 0.73
N ILE A 120 -3.12 -1.10 1.31
CA ILE A 120 -1.67 -0.96 1.57
C ILE A 120 -0.91 -0.46 0.33
N PRO A 121 -1.18 -0.93 -0.91
CA PRO A 121 -0.51 -0.39 -2.10
C PRO A 121 -0.73 1.09 -2.27
N TRP A 122 -1.95 1.57 -2.07
CA TRP A 122 -2.29 2.97 -2.31
C TRP A 122 -1.62 3.87 -1.28
N PHE A 123 -1.46 3.40 -0.04
CA PHE A 123 -0.66 4.09 0.98
C PHE A 123 0.81 4.14 0.57
N ARG A 124 1.37 3.02 0.11
CA ARG A 124 2.76 2.93 -0.36
C ARG A 124 3.03 3.80 -1.58
N THR A 125 2.16 3.79 -2.58
CA THR A 125 2.32 4.56 -3.82
C THR A 125 1.89 6.02 -3.69
N GLY A 126 1.37 6.43 -2.53
CA GLY A 126 0.97 7.82 -2.27
C GLY A 126 -0.27 8.25 -3.06
N GLU A 127 -1.21 7.35 -3.29
CA GLU A 127 -2.51 7.60 -3.97
C GLU A 127 -3.50 8.28 -3.01
N LEU A 128 -3.05 9.35 -2.34
CA LEU A 128 -3.73 9.95 -1.18
C LEU A 128 -5.12 10.50 -1.53
N THR A 129 -5.25 11.18 -2.68
CA THR A 129 -6.53 11.67 -3.18
C THR A 129 -7.52 10.53 -3.43
N LYS A 130 -7.06 9.44 -4.04
CA LYS A 130 -7.89 8.27 -4.32
C LYS A 130 -8.39 7.60 -3.03
N ILE A 131 -7.51 7.45 -2.04
CA ILE A 131 -7.87 6.92 -0.71
C ILE A 131 -8.90 7.84 -0.05
N PHE A 132 -8.65 9.15 -0.05
CA PHE A 132 -9.57 10.13 0.53
C PHE A 132 -10.96 10.04 -0.11
N LEU A 133 -11.06 10.04 -1.45
CA LEU A 133 -12.34 9.96 -2.14
C LEU A 133 -13.06 8.63 -1.90
N LEU A 134 -12.33 7.51 -1.82
CA LEU A 134 -12.90 6.23 -1.44
C LEU A 134 -13.48 6.29 -0.01
N PHE A 135 -12.73 6.85 0.93
CA PHE A 135 -13.16 6.96 2.32
C PHE A 135 -14.31 7.93 2.51
N ALA A 136 -14.36 9.03 1.76
CA ALA A 136 -15.47 9.98 1.80
C ALA A 136 -16.82 9.33 1.43
N GLN A 137 -16.81 8.24 0.67
CA GLN A 137 -18.01 7.47 0.32
C GLN A 137 -18.39 6.41 1.37
N THR A 138 -17.60 6.27 2.43
CA THR A 138 -17.82 5.25 3.47
C THR A 138 -19.14 5.48 4.19
N ARG A 139 -19.91 4.40 4.35
CA ARG A 139 -21.11 4.39 5.20
C ARG A 139 -20.82 3.58 6.45
N PHE A 140 -20.91 4.23 7.61
CA PHE A 140 -20.93 3.51 8.89
C PHE A 140 -22.28 2.80 9.02
N ARG A 141 -22.26 1.48 8.94
CA ARG A 141 -23.38 0.61 9.30
C ARG A 141 -22.96 -0.19 10.52
N ASP A 142 -23.56 0.14 11.66
CA ASP A 142 -23.61 -0.69 12.86
C ASP A 142 -22.28 -0.96 13.59
N GLY A 143 -22.01 -0.14 14.61
CA GLY A 143 -21.35 -0.52 15.87
C GLY A 143 -19.86 -0.90 15.86
N ARG A 144 -19.18 -0.92 14.70
CA ARG A 144 -17.73 -1.13 14.64
C ARG A 144 -16.99 0.17 14.32
N GLY A 145 -15.84 0.32 14.99
CA GLY A 145 -14.97 1.47 14.81
C GLY A 145 -15.48 2.73 15.54
N SER A 146 -14.74 3.81 15.38
CA SER A 146 -15.04 5.13 15.91
C SER A 146 -15.36 6.07 14.74
N ALA A 147 -16.66 6.27 14.48
CA ALA A 147 -17.11 7.15 13.41
C ALA A 147 -16.65 8.61 13.62
N SER A 148 -16.62 9.08 14.88
CA SER A 148 -16.14 10.42 15.21
C SER A 148 -14.66 10.61 14.87
N GLU A 149 -13.79 9.67 15.27
CA GLU A 149 -12.36 9.71 14.94
C GLU A 149 -12.12 9.58 13.44
N PHE A 150 -12.86 8.70 12.76
CA PHE A 150 -12.80 8.56 11.31
C PHE A 150 -13.09 9.89 10.61
N TRP A 151 -14.24 10.51 10.89
CA TRP A 151 -14.65 11.72 10.21
C TRP A 151 -13.78 12.92 10.57
N ALA A 152 -13.26 12.99 11.80
CA ALA A 152 -12.30 14.04 12.19
C ALA A 152 -10.98 13.94 11.41
N ALA A 153 -10.43 12.73 11.28
CA ALA A 153 -9.24 12.48 10.49
C ALA A 153 -9.47 12.79 8.99
N MET A 154 -10.62 12.37 8.46
CA MET A 154 -11.02 12.64 7.07
C MET A 154 -11.17 14.14 6.78
N VAL A 155 -11.80 14.92 7.67
CA VAL A 155 -11.91 16.38 7.49
C VAL A 155 -10.52 17.02 7.43
N THR A 156 -9.63 16.67 8.36
CA THR A 156 -8.28 17.23 8.40
C THR A 156 -7.47 16.85 7.15
N ALA A 157 -7.59 15.60 6.68
CA ALA A 157 -6.93 15.16 5.45
C ALA A 157 -7.46 15.90 4.21
N GLY A 158 -8.78 16.03 4.10
CA GLY A 158 -9.42 16.75 3.00
C GLY A 158 -9.08 18.23 2.97
N GLU A 159 -8.93 18.87 4.14
CA GLU A 159 -8.47 20.26 4.23
C GLU A 159 -7.05 20.44 3.69
N LEU A 160 -6.13 19.51 4.02
CA LEU A 160 -4.78 19.54 3.48
C LEU A 160 -4.77 19.28 1.97
N LEU A 161 -5.58 18.34 1.47
CA LEU A 161 -5.71 18.06 0.03
C LEU A 161 -6.32 19.25 -0.74
N ALA A 162 -7.27 19.96 -0.16
CA ALA A 162 -7.93 21.11 -0.78
C ALA A 162 -7.02 22.35 -0.94
N THR A 163 -5.81 22.33 -0.37
CA THR A 163 -4.84 23.43 -0.53
C THR A 163 -4.04 23.38 -1.83
N GLU A 164 -4.18 22.32 -2.63
CA GLU A 164 -3.37 22.07 -3.81
C GLU A 164 -4.18 22.28 -5.09
N ASP A 165 -3.74 23.12 -6.03
CA ASP A 165 -4.42 23.19 -7.32
C ASP A 165 -4.15 21.91 -8.13
N GLY A 166 -5.19 21.10 -8.35
CA GLY A 166 -5.09 19.79 -8.98
C GLY A 166 -6.36 19.41 -9.77
N LEU A 167 -6.25 18.41 -10.64
CA LEU A 167 -7.33 18.00 -11.54
C LEU A 167 -8.57 17.50 -10.78
N ASP A 168 -8.38 16.90 -9.60
CA ASP A 168 -9.45 16.31 -8.78
C ASP A 168 -10.00 17.28 -7.71
N GLN A 169 -9.71 18.58 -7.81
CA GLN A 169 -10.07 19.54 -6.76
C GLN A 169 -11.58 19.68 -6.52
N VAL A 170 -12.38 19.50 -7.57
CA VAL A 170 -13.85 19.55 -7.46
C VAL A 170 -14.34 18.38 -6.63
N GLU A 171 -13.83 17.17 -6.91
CA GLU A 171 -14.15 15.94 -6.19
C GLU A 171 -13.65 15.98 -4.74
N VAL A 172 -12.43 16.48 -4.51
CA VAL A 172 -11.85 16.66 -3.18
C VAL A 172 -12.70 17.62 -2.35
N THR A 173 -13.12 18.75 -2.93
CA THR A 173 -13.97 19.73 -2.26
C THR A 173 -15.32 19.13 -1.89
N ALA A 174 -15.98 18.45 -2.84
CA ALA A 174 -17.27 17.78 -2.59
C ALA A 174 -17.14 16.67 -1.52
N GLY A 175 -16.05 15.91 -1.55
CA GLY A 175 -15.73 14.90 -0.54
C GLY A 175 -15.51 15.50 0.85
N LEU A 176 -14.81 16.63 0.93
CA LEU A 176 -14.57 17.35 2.18
C LEU A 176 -15.86 17.91 2.77
N GLU A 177 -16.73 18.50 1.95
CA GLU A 177 -18.05 18.96 2.37
C GLU A 177 -18.89 17.81 2.95
N HIS A 178 -18.87 16.65 2.29
CA HIS A 178 -19.53 15.45 2.81
C HIS A 178 -18.95 15.03 4.17
N CYS A 179 -17.62 14.98 4.30
CA CYS A 179 -16.96 14.61 5.55
C CYS A 179 -17.32 15.57 6.70
N ARG A 180 -17.40 16.88 6.44
CA ARG A 180 -17.81 17.90 7.43
C ARG A 180 -19.25 17.70 7.90
N ALA A 181 -20.15 17.38 6.97
CA ALA A 181 -21.53 17.07 7.31
C ALA A 181 -21.63 15.82 8.22
N GLN A 182 -20.88 14.76 7.90
CA GLN A 182 -20.83 13.54 8.72
C GLN A 182 -20.19 13.79 10.09
N ALA A 183 -19.08 14.52 10.16
CA ALA A 183 -18.43 14.87 11.42
C ALA A 183 -19.38 15.62 12.37
N THR A 184 -20.20 16.53 11.83
CA THR A 184 -21.23 17.24 12.60
C THR A 184 -22.31 16.29 13.13
N PHE A 185 -22.78 15.38 12.28
CA PHE A 185 -23.80 14.38 12.65
C PHE A 185 -23.32 13.45 13.78
N PHE A 186 -22.10 12.90 13.66
CA PHE A 186 -21.53 12.01 14.67
C PHE A 186 -20.98 12.74 15.91
N GLY A 187 -20.54 14.00 15.78
CA GLY A 187 -20.11 14.83 16.89
C GLY A 187 -21.26 15.29 17.80
N THR A 188 -22.45 15.51 17.22
CA THR A 188 -23.67 15.84 17.99
C THR A 188 -24.35 14.60 18.59
N GLY A 189 -24.19 13.42 17.98
CA GLY A 189 -24.70 12.15 18.50
C GLY A 189 -24.10 11.69 19.85
N SER A 190 -22.94 12.22 20.27
CA SER A 190 -22.36 11.96 21.61
C SER A 190 -22.96 12.82 22.73
N GLN A 191 -23.87 13.76 22.43
CA GLN A 191 -24.52 14.61 23.46
C GLN A 191 -25.95 14.19 23.83
N VAL A 192 -26.39 12.99 23.46
CA VAL A 192 -27.65 12.45 24.00
C VAL A 192 -27.35 11.48 25.14
N HIS A 193 -27.24 12.04 26.35
CA HIS A 193 -27.49 11.35 27.62
C HIS A 193 -28.81 11.87 28.21
N PRO A 194 -29.54 11.11 29.05
CA PRO A 194 -29.10 10.00 29.89
C PRO A 194 -29.60 8.61 29.47
#